data_AF-A0A1F9YRK7-F1
#
_entry.id   AF-A0A1F9YRK7-F1
#
_cell.length_a   1.000
_cell.length_b   1.000
_cell.length_c   1.000
_cell.angle_alpha   90.00
_cell.angle_beta   90.00
_cell.angle_gamma   90.00
#
_symmetry.space_group_name_H-M   'P 1'
#
loop_
_entity.id
_entity.type
_entity.pdbx_description
1 polymer ?
#
loop_
_entity_poly.entity_id
_entity_poly.type
_entity_poly.pdbx_seq_one_letter_code
_entity_poly.pdbx_strand_id
1 'polypeptide(L)' 'SMPMVQVRMFATVREAAGVPECTVEAEDMAMVIASLKERFGSRLARVLDRLGSGPDRLVVLVNGRNVGST' A
#
# COMPACT_ATOMS: atom_id res chain seq x y z
N SER A 1 -5.26 12.90 17.26
CA SER A 1 -6.04 11.88 16.56
C SER A 1 -5.15 11.35 15.45
N MET A 2 -5.17 10.03 15.19
CA MET A 2 -4.37 9.43 14.13
C MET A 2 -4.91 9.89 12.75
N PRO A 3 -4.06 10.21 11.75
CA PRO A 3 -4.53 10.68 10.46
C PRO A 3 -5.23 9.56 9.69
N MET A 4 -6.31 9.90 8.98
CA MET A 4 -6.95 8.99 8.03
C MET A 4 -6.33 9.18 6.65
N VAL A 5 -5.82 8.11 6.05
CA VAL A 5 -5.23 8.09 4.71
C VAL A 5 -6.10 7.27 3.77
N GLN A 6 -6.57 7.88 2.69
CA GLN A 6 -7.23 7.16 1.60
C GLN A 6 -6.17 6.57 0.67
N VAL A 7 -6.21 5.24 0.52
CA VAL A 7 -5.30 4.47 -0.34
C VAL A 7 -6.06 4.00 -1.56
N ARG A 8 -5.58 4.36 -2.75
CA ARG A 8 -6.06 3.81 -4.03
C ARG A 8 -5.06 2.79 -4.55
N MET A 9 -5.56 1.62 -4.92
CA MET A 9 -4.76 0.48 -5.35
C MET A 9 -4.99 0.21 -6.83
N PHE A 10 -3.93 -0.17 -7.53
CA PHE A 10 -3.93 -0.40 -8.97
C PHE A 10 -3.35 -1.76 -9.32
N ALA A 11 -3.71 -2.26 -10.51
CA ALA A 11 -3.19 -3.51 -11.09
C ALA A 11 -3.14 -4.67 -10.07
N THR A 12 -1.98 -5.34 -9.95
CA THR A 12 -1.75 -6.49 -9.08
C THR A 12 -2.07 -6.22 -7.61
N VAL A 13 -1.85 -4.99 -7.12
CA VAL A 13 -2.16 -4.60 -5.73
C VAL A 13 -3.68 -4.60 -5.52
N ARG A 14 -4.43 -4.03 -6.47
CA ARG A 14 -5.91 -4.05 -6.46
C ARG A 14 -6.46 -5.46 -6.51
N GLU A 15 -5.92 -6.29 -7.40
CA GLU A 15 -6.33 -7.70 -7.54
C GLU A 15 -6.07 -8.51 -6.27
N ALA A 16 -4.96 -8.23 -5.57
CA ALA A 16 -4.62 -8.89 -4.33
C ALA A 16 -5.47 -8.41 -3.15
N ALA A 17 -5.82 -7.11 -3.11
CA ALA A 17 -6.67 -6.53 -2.06
C ALA A 17 -8.16 -6.83 -2.27
N GLY A 18 -8.60 -7.10 -3.50
CA GLY A 18 -10.01 -7.34 -3.85
C GLY A 18 -10.88 -6.08 -3.84
N VAL A 19 -10.30 -4.91 -3.57
CA VAL A 19 -10.99 -3.61 -3.55
C VAL A 19 -10.12 -2.54 -4.22
N PRO A 20 -10.72 -1.55 -4.91
CA PRO A 20 -9.97 -0.49 -5.59
C PRO A 20 -9.39 0.56 -4.62
N GLU A 21 -10.02 0.77 -3.47
CA GLU A 21 -9.57 1.73 -2.48
C GLU A 21 -10.01 1.36 -1.07
N CYS A 22 -9.31 1.90 -0.08
CA CYS A 22 -9.68 1.79 1.33
C CYS A 22 -9.08 2.96 2.13
N THR A 23 -9.63 3.21 3.32
CA THR A 23 -9.06 4.17 4.28
C THR A 23 -8.36 3.41 5.41
N VAL A 24 -7.18 3.88 5.81
CA VAL A 24 -6.41 3.37 6.95
C VAL A 24 -6.00 4.51 7.88
N GLU A 25 -5.80 4.20 9.16
CA GLU A 25 -5.17 5.13 10.10
C GLU A 25 -3.65 4.97 10.01
N ALA A 26 -2.93 6.05 9.66
CA ALA A 26 -1.48 6.00 9.52
C ALA A 26 -0.86 7.41 9.61
N GLU A 27 0.32 7.51 10.22
CA GLU A 27 1.09 8.76 10.27
C GLU A 27 2.24 8.82 9.25
N ASP A 28 2.66 7.66 8.74
CA ASP A 28 3.70 7.55 7.71
C ASP A 28 3.43 6.40 6.72
N MET A 29 4.32 6.23 5.74
CA MET A 29 4.20 5.21 4.72
C MET A 29 4.39 3.78 5.24
N ALA A 30 5.25 3.58 6.23
CA ALA A 30 5.50 2.26 6.80
C ALA A 30 4.24 1.74 7.51
N MET A 31 3.55 2.61 8.24
CA MET A 31 2.25 2.34 8.83
C MET A 31 1.19 2.03 7.77
N VAL A 32 1.10 2.80 6.68
CA VAL A 32 0.17 2.50 5.58
C VAL A 32 0.39 1.06 5.07
N ILE A 33 1.63 0.68 4.79
CA ILE A 33 1.95 -0.67 4.30
C ILE A 33 1.60 -1.74 5.36
N ALA A 34 1.92 -1.52 6.63
CA ALA A 34 1.58 -2.43 7.71
C ALA A 34 0.06 -2.63 7.85
N SER A 35 -0.72 -1.54 7.87
CA SER A 35 -2.18 -1.60 7.96
C SER A 35 -2.81 -2.31 6.76
N LEU A 36 -2.26 -2.13 5.55
CA LEU A 36 -2.72 -2.88 4.37
C LEU A 36 -2.45 -4.38 4.49
N LYS A 37 -1.26 -4.76 4.97
CA LYS A 37 -0.89 -6.16 5.20
C LYS A 37 -1.80 -6.82 6.23
N GLU A 38 -2.08 -6.12 7.33
CA GLU A 38 -2.98 -6.60 8.39
C GLU A 38 -4.41 -6.76 7.87
N ARG A 39 -4.94 -5.73 7.19
CA ARG A 39 -6.34 -5.69 6.73
C ARG A 39 -6.66 -6.73 5.65
N PHE A 40 -5.76 -6.93 4.68
CA PHE A 40 -6.03 -7.78 3.51
C PHE A 40 -5.29 -9.13 3.56
N GLY A 41 -4.46 -9.34 4.58
CA GLY A 41 -3.83 -10.61 4.88
C GLY A 41 -2.72 -11.03 3.92
N SER A 42 -2.42 -12.34 3.93
CA SER A 42 -1.17 -12.90 3.39
C SER A 42 -0.99 -12.74 1.87
N ARG A 43 -2.07 -12.58 1.10
CA ARG A 43 -1.98 -12.41 -0.35
C ARG A 43 -1.43 -11.03 -0.70
N LEU A 44 -2.01 -9.97 -0.14
CA LEU A 44 -1.54 -8.61 -0.37
C LEU A 44 -0.14 -8.41 0.22
N ALA A 45 0.13 -8.97 1.40
CA ALA A 45 1.44 -8.88 2.03
C ALA A 45 2.56 -9.41 1.12
N ARG A 46 2.37 -10.62 0.55
CA ARG A 46 3.34 -11.19 -0.40
C ARG A 46 3.55 -10.33 -1.65
N VAL A 47 2.49 -9.70 -2.16
CA VAL A 47 2.60 -8.79 -3.30
C VAL A 47 3.43 -7.56 -2.94
N LEU A 48 3.15 -6.93 -1.80
CA LEU A 48 3.88 -5.75 -1.34
C LEU A 48 5.35 -6.06 -1.02
N ASP A 49 5.64 -7.19 -0.39
CA ASP A 49 7.02 -7.62 -0.09
C ASP A 49 7.81 -7.87 -1.37
N ARG A 50 7.20 -8.58 -2.35
CA ARG A 50 7.83 -8.84 -3.65
C ARG A 50 8.12 -7.56 -4.42
N LEU A 51 7.20 -6.58 -4.39
CA LEU A 51 7.35 -5.31 -5.12
C LEU A 51 8.27 -4.31 -4.39
N GLY A 52 8.43 -4.45 -3.07
CA GLY A 52 9.38 -3.65 -2.30
C GLY A 52 10.83 -4.10 -2.50
N SER A 53 11.06 -5.40 -2.72
CA SER A 53 12.40 -5.98 -2.85
C SER A 53 12.79 -6.43 -4.27
N GLY A 54 11.88 -6.33 -5.23
CA GLY A 54 12.06 -6.87 -6.59
C GLY A 54 12.52 -5.84 -7.65
N PRO A 55 12.84 -6.32 -8.87
CA PRO A 55 13.12 -5.43 -10.02
C PRO A 55 11.88 -4.64 -10.45
N ASP A 56 10.69 -5.22 -10.25
CA ASP A 56 9.40 -4.52 -10.35
C ASP A 56 9.22 -3.67 -9.09
N ARG A 57 9.32 -2.35 -9.22
CA ARG A 57 9.19 -1.44 -8.08
C ARG A 57 7.74 -1.08 -7.78
N LEU A 58 7.37 -1.17 -6.51
CA LEU A 58 6.20 -0.47 -5.99
C LEU A 58 6.37 1.04 -6.18
N VAL A 59 5.44 1.67 -6.90
CA VAL A 59 5.37 3.13 -7.02
C VAL A 59 4.27 3.63 -6.11
N VAL A 60 4.63 4.54 -5.20
CA VAL A 60 3.68 5.19 -4.31
C VAL A 60 3.61 6.67 -4.63
N LEU A 61 2.38 7.17 -4.82
CA LEU A 61 2.11 8.58 -5.03
C LEU A 61 1.34 9.12 -3.82
N VAL A 62 1.91 10.09 -3.12
CA VAL A 62 1.23 10.82 -2.05
C VAL A 62 0.72 12.13 -2.64
N ASN A 63 -0.60 12.28 -2.72
CA ASN A 63 -1.25 13.44 -3.34
C ASN A 63 -0.69 13.75 -4.75
N GLY A 64 -0.46 12.69 -5.54
CA GLY A 64 0.07 12.78 -6.91
C GLY A 64 1.59 12.94 -7.02
N ARG A 65 2.32 13.05 -5.90
CA ARG A 65 3.79 13.16 -5.89
C ARG A 65 4.44 11.82 -5.60
N ASN A 66 5.42 11.45 -6.41
CA ASN A 66 6.24 10.27 -6.16
C ASN A 66 7.11 10.51 -4.92
N VAL A 67 6.98 9.64 -3.92
CA VAL A 67 7.71 9.73 -2.66
C VAL A 67 8.91 8.78 -2.58
N GLY A 68 9.25 8.12 -3.69
CA GLY A 68 10.33 7.15 -3.76
C GLY A 68 9.95 5.78 -3.17
N SER A 69 10.81 4.79 -3.41
CA SER A 69 10.76 3.50 -2.73
C SER A 69 11.48 3.64 -1.38
N THR A 70 10.73 3.51 -0.27
CA THR A 70 11.31 3.18 1.04
C THR A 70 12.14 1.91 0.96
#